data_AF-A0A522E1T5-F1
#
_entry.id   AF-A0A522E1T5-F1
#
_cell.length_a   1.000
_cell.length_b   1.000
_cell.length_c   1.000
_cell.angle_alpha   90.00
_cell.angle_beta   90.00
_cell.angle_gamma   90.00
#
_symmetry.space_group_name_H-M   'P 1'
#
loop_
_entity.id
_entity.type
_entity.pdbx_description
1 polymer ?
#
loop_
_entity_poly.entity_id
_entity_poly.type
_entity_poly.pdbx_seq_one_letter_code
_entity_poly.pdbx_strand_id
1 'polypeptide(L)'
;MKKIILFTMLIVVAGSFSAIAQGGGFQRLTVEERVKRVHDKLDSAFKLAPDVMTNVDSVFKEYYLAQEKMRQEMMASGNMDRDAMRAKMQDLAGPRDEKLKKLLNENQFKIFKDQIEPAMRPQRPPGGPGGN
;
A
#
# COMPACT_ATOMS: atom_id res chain seq x y z
N MET A 1 -3.24 -39.34 -30.40
CA MET A 1 -1.80 -38.97 -30.42
C MET A 1 -1.40 -38.88 -31.89
N LYS A 2 -0.91 -37.82 -32.53
CA LYS A 2 -0.15 -36.59 -32.19
C LYS A 2 -0.54 -35.51 -33.25
N LYS A 3 -1.03 -34.33 -32.85
CA LYS A 3 -0.37 -32.99 -32.90
C LYS A 3 0.22 -32.57 -34.27
N ILE A 4 -0.25 -31.42 -34.77
CA ILE A 4 0.43 -30.28 -35.45
C ILE A 4 -0.71 -29.32 -35.86
N ILE A 5 -1.09 -28.31 -35.07
CA ILE A 5 -0.51 -26.95 -34.93
C ILE A 5 -0.42 -26.20 -36.27
N LEU A 6 -1.39 -25.33 -36.54
CA LEU A 6 -1.17 -24.07 -37.27
C LEU A 6 -2.41 -23.15 -37.13
N PHE A 7 -2.34 -22.11 -36.29
CA PHE A 7 -3.12 -20.88 -36.52
C PHE A 7 -2.40 -19.70 -35.84
N THR A 8 -1.65 -19.01 -36.70
CA THR A 8 -1.61 -17.55 -36.86
C THR A 8 -1.10 -16.69 -35.70
N MET A 9 0.14 -16.28 -35.93
CA MET A 9 0.89 -15.15 -35.40
C MET A 9 0.15 -13.80 -35.53
N LEU A 10 0.55 -12.89 -34.64
CA LEU A 10 0.54 -11.42 -34.75
C LEU A 10 -0.51 -10.69 -33.90
N ILE A 11 -0.03 -10.03 -32.84
CA ILE A 11 -0.08 -8.56 -32.71
C ILE A 11 1.03 -8.17 -31.73
N VAL A 12 2.02 -7.47 -32.29
CA VAL A 12 2.97 -6.65 -31.54
C VAL A 12 2.19 -5.43 -31.06
N VAL A 13 2.10 -5.23 -29.75
CA VAL A 13 1.85 -3.89 -29.19
C VAL A 13 3.02 -3.55 -28.28
N ALA A 14 3.74 -2.52 -28.73
CA ALA A 14 4.81 -1.87 -28.02
C ALA A 14 4.33 -1.37 -26.65
N GLY A 15 5.11 -1.69 -25.62
CA GLY A 15 5.00 -1.09 -24.29
C GLY A 15 6.35 -1.25 -23.63
N SER A 16 7.10 -0.16 -23.53
CA SER A 16 8.45 -0.07 -23.00
C SER A 16 8.52 -0.62 -21.55
N PHE A 17 8.97 -1.86 -21.39
CA PHE A 17 9.33 -2.41 -20.07
C PHE A 17 10.78 -2.03 -19.77
N SER A 18 10.96 -0.88 -19.13
CA SER A 18 12.24 -0.52 -18.51
C SER A 18 12.51 -1.48 -17.34
N ALA A 19 13.48 -2.37 -17.54
CA ALA A 19 14.36 -2.97 -16.54
C ALA A 19 13.75 -3.32 -15.17
N ILE A 20 13.14 -4.52 -15.07
CA ILE A 20 12.99 -5.24 -13.80
C ILE A 20 14.36 -5.84 -13.47
N ALA A 21 15.27 -5.03 -12.92
CA ALA A 21 16.57 -5.50 -12.45
C ALA A 21 16.48 -5.84 -10.95
N GLN A 22 16.69 -7.13 -10.66
CA GLN A 22 16.96 -7.75 -9.35
C GLN A 22 15.76 -8.03 -8.41
N GLY A 23 15.36 -9.31 -8.38
CA GLY A 23 14.77 -9.96 -7.20
C GLY A 23 13.26 -9.81 -7.02
N GLY A 24 12.47 -10.60 -7.76
CA GLY A 24 11.08 -10.95 -7.39
C GLY A 24 10.20 -9.77 -6.93
N GLY A 25 10.14 -8.70 -7.71
CA GLY A 25 9.46 -7.47 -7.31
C GLY A 25 7.95 -7.56 -7.52
N PHE A 26 7.18 -7.65 -6.43
CA PHE A 26 5.82 -7.12 -6.47
C PHE A 26 5.91 -5.65 -6.88
N GLN A 27 5.22 -5.28 -7.95
CA GLN A 27 5.11 -3.89 -8.38
C GLN A 27 4.59 -3.06 -7.20
N ARG A 28 5.33 -2.00 -6.85
CA ARG A 28 4.89 -1.08 -5.80
C ARG A 28 3.64 -0.37 -6.27
N LEU A 29 2.62 -0.35 -5.41
CA LEU A 29 1.43 0.46 -5.62
C LEU A 29 1.81 1.94 -5.53
N THR A 30 1.26 2.73 -6.43
CA THR A 30 1.28 4.19 -6.39
C THR A 30 0.52 4.73 -5.17
N VAL A 31 0.75 5.99 -4.80
CA VAL A 31 -0.01 6.63 -3.71
C VAL A 31 -1.51 6.59 -3.98
N GLU A 32 -1.93 6.90 -5.20
CA GLU A 32 -3.34 6.93 -5.59
C GLU A 32 -3.98 5.54 -5.50
N GLU A 33 -3.30 4.48 -5.94
CA GLU A 33 -3.81 3.11 -5.79
C GLU A 33 -3.91 2.69 -4.32
N ARG A 34 -2.99 3.15 -3.47
CA ARG A 34 -3.03 2.89 -2.02
C ARG A 34 -4.18 3.62 -1.35
N VAL A 35 -4.41 4.90 -1.69
CA VAL A 35 -5.56 5.68 -1.22
C VAL A 35 -6.85 5.00 -1.66
N LYS A 36 -6.98 4.64 -2.94
CA LYS A 36 -8.15 3.93 -3.46
C LYS A 36 -8.44 2.63 -2.69
N ARG A 37 -7.42 1.84 -2.38
CA ARG A 37 -7.60 0.62 -1.59
C ARG A 37 -8.19 0.90 -0.20
N VAL A 38 -7.74 1.97 0.45
CA VAL A 38 -8.26 2.38 1.75
C VAL A 38 -9.69 2.87 1.62
N HIS A 39 -9.95 3.73 0.63
CA HIS A 39 -11.28 4.22 0.29
C HIS A 39 -12.27 3.05 0.15
N ASP A 40 -11.96 2.08 -0.71
CA ASP A 40 -12.85 0.94 -0.98
C ASP A 40 -13.12 0.12 0.29
N LYS A 41 -12.13 -0.05 1.17
CA LYS A 41 -12.31 -0.75 2.45
C LYS A 41 -13.16 0.03 3.45
N LEU A 42 -12.94 1.34 3.57
CA LEU A 42 -13.69 2.18 4.50
C LEU A 42 -15.12 2.41 4.01
N ASP A 43 -15.33 2.55 2.71
CA ASP A 43 -16.66 2.62 2.11
C ASP A 43 -17.44 1.34 2.37
N SER A 44 -16.80 0.17 2.20
CA SER A 44 -17.42 -1.13 2.49
C SER A 44 -17.76 -1.31 3.97
N ALA A 45 -16.96 -0.76 4.89
CA ALA A 45 -17.15 -0.96 6.32
C ALA A 45 -18.14 0.04 6.94
N PHE A 46 -18.11 1.30 6.52
CA PHE A 46 -18.75 2.39 7.26
C PHE A 46 -19.76 3.20 6.45
N LYS A 47 -19.69 3.18 5.11
CA LYS A 47 -20.54 4.01 4.23
C LYS A 47 -20.59 5.48 4.71
N LEU A 48 -19.41 6.07 4.85
CA LEU A 48 -19.25 7.45 5.33
C LEU A 48 -19.91 8.44 4.36
N ALA A 49 -20.27 9.63 4.87
CA ALA A 49 -20.70 10.72 4.02
C ALA A 49 -19.58 11.10 3.00
N PRO A 50 -19.92 11.49 1.75
CA PRO A 50 -18.93 11.71 0.70
C PRO A 50 -17.84 12.75 1.04
N ASP A 51 -18.21 13.79 1.77
CA ASP A 51 -17.29 14.83 2.26
C ASP A 51 -16.33 14.29 3.32
N VAL A 52 -16.83 13.48 4.25
CA VAL A 52 -16.00 12.77 5.25
C VAL A 52 -15.04 11.82 4.56
N MET A 53 -15.50 11.06 3.57
CA MET A 53 -14.64 10.14 2.81
C MET A 53 -13.54 10.89 2.04
N THR A 54 -13.87 12.03 1.42
CA THR A 54 -12.88 12.88 0.72
C THR A 54 -11.80 13.39 1.68
N ASN A 55 -12.18 13.76 2.90
CA ASN A 55 -11.24 14.17 3.94
C ASN A 55 -10.36 12.99 4.41
N VAL A 56 -10.94 11.81 4.56
CA VAL A 56 -10.20 10.57 4.87
C VAL A 56 -9.18 10.26 3.78
N ASP A 57 -9.56 10.33 2.50
CA ASP A 57 -8.66 10.12 1.37
C ASP A 57 -7.47 11.09 1.40
N SER A 58 -7.74 12.36 1.71
CA SER A 58 -6.71 13.39 1.87
C SER A 58 -5.73 13.05 2.99
N VAL A 59 -6.23 12.58 4.15
CA VAL A 59 -5.40 12.12 5.28
C VAL A 59 -4.49 10.94 4.86
N PHE A 60 -5.02 9.97 4.12
CA PHE A 60 -4.22 8.84 3.64
C PHE A 60 -3.24 9.22 2.54
N LYS A 61 -3.59 10.16 1.66
CA LYS A 61 -2.69 10.69 0.63
C LYS A 61 -1.47 11.34 1.27
N GLU A 62 -1.67 12.22 2.25
CA GLU A 62 -0.59 12.84 3.02
C GLU A 62 0.29 11.79 3.70
N TYR A 63 -0.33 10.81 4.38
CA TYR A 63 0.38 9.72 5.04
C TYR A 63 1.26 8.92 4.07
N TYR A 64 0.74 8.55 2.90
CA TYR A 64 1.50 7.76 1.93
C TYR A 64 2.58 8.57 1.22
N LEU A 65 2.38 9.87 0.98
CA LEU A 65 3.44 10.76 0.50
C LEU A 65 4.57 10.88 1.53
N ALA A 66 4.25 11.00 2.81
CA ALA A 66 5.24 11.05 3.88
C ALA A 66 6.03 9.72 3.99
N GLN A 67 5.36 8.58 3.87
CA GLN A 67 6.02 7.28 3.82
C GLN A 67 6.97 7.15 2.63
N GLU A 68 6.54 7.60 1.45
CA GLU A 68 7.33 7.54 0.23
C GLU A 68 8.59 8.42 0.35
N LYS A 69 8.45 9.64 0.87
CA LYS A 69 9.58 10.53 1.17
C LYS A 69 10.56 9.89 2.16
N MET A 70 10.05 9.36 3.28
CA MET A 70 10.88 8.68 4.28
C MET A 70 11.65 7.50 3.66
N ARG A 71 10.98 6.70 2.82
CA ARG A 71 11.62 5.58 2.11
C ARG A 71 12.72 6.07 1.17
N GLN A 72 12.51 7.15 0.44
CA GLN A 72 13.50 7.74 -0.46
C GLN A 72 14.73 8.23 0.31
N GLU A 73 14.53 8.92 1.44
CA GLU A 73 15.62 9.38 2.31
C GLU A 73 16.44 8.21 2.87
N MET A 74 15.76 7.15 3.34
CA MET A 74 16.42 5.95 3.85
C MET A 74 17.26 5.27 2.75
N MET A 75 16.70 5.12 1.54
CA MET A 75 17.43 4.57 0.39
C MET A 75 18.64 5.42 0.01
N ALA A 76 18.48 6.75 -0.02
CA ALA A 76 19.57 7.67 -0.35
C ALA A 76 20.69 7.63 0.71
N SER A 77 20.34 7.46 2.00
CA SER A 77 21.32 7.35 3.08
C SER A 77 22.10 6.02 3.11
N GLY A 78 21.71 5.03 2.31
CA GLY A 78 22.28 3.67 2.36
C GLY A 78 21.96 2.91 3.65
N ASN A 79 21.23 3.52 4.59
CA ASN A 79 20.88 2.93 5.86
C ASN A 79 19.53 2.19 5.76
N MET A 80 19.59 0.87 5.65
CA MET A 80 18.42 -0.02 5.61
C MET A 80 18.14 -0.65 6.98
N ASP A 81 18.43 0.07 8.08
CA ASP A 81 18.05 -0.33 9.42
C ASP A 81 16.53 -0.52 9.52
N ARG A 82 16.14 -1.77 9.78
CA ARG A 82 14.73 -2.19 9.83
C ARG A 82 14.01 -1.64 11.07
N ASP A 83 14.72 -1.45 12.17
CA ASP A 83 14.15 -0.93 13.40
C ASP A 83 13.93 0.57 13.29
N ALA A 84 14.90 1.30 12.71
CA ALA A 84 14.72 2.71 12.37
C ALA A 84 13.54 2.91 11.38
N MET A 85 13.39 2.03 10.39
CA MET A 85 12.25 2.08 9.47
C MET A 85 10.92 1.80 10.18
N ARG A 86 10.87 0.83 11.09
CA ARG A 86 9.66 0.55 11.88
C ARG A 86 9.28 1.74 12.76
N ALA A 87 10.24 2.31 13.48
CA ALA A 87 10.03 3.47 14.34
C ALA A 87 9.50 4.65 13.53
N LYS A 88 10.17 5.03 12.43
CA LYS A 88 9.70 6.12 11.56
C LYS A 88 8.31 5.86 10.97
N MET A 89 7.99 4.63 10.59
CA MET A 89 6.64 4.29 10.12
C MET A 89 5.58 4.44 11.22
N GLN A 90 5.92 4.12 12.46
CA GLN A 90 5.04 4.29 13.61
C GLN A 90 4.82 5.77 13.92
N ASP A 91 5.86 6.59 13.84
CA ASP A 91 5.77 8.04 14.02
C ASP A 91 4.83 8.69 13.00
N LEU A 92 4.85 8.23 11.74
CA LEU A 92 3.95 8.72 10.70
C LEU A 92 2.48 8.32 10.92
N ALA A 93 2.22 7.24 11.66
CA ALA A 93 0.86 6.76 11.91
C ALA A 93 0.11 7.61 12.95
N GLY A 94 0.82 8.21 13.91
CA GLY A 94 0.22 9.05 14.97
C GLY A 94 -0.59 10.23 14.42
N PRO A 95 0.01 11.13 13.61
CA PRO A 95 -0.70 12.27 13.04
C PRO A 95 -1.89 11.86 12.16
N ARG A 96 -1.76 10.75 11.41
CA ARG A 96 -2.87 10.18 10.63
C ARG A 96 -4.01 9.76 11.55
N ASP A 97 -3.71 9.04 12.62
CA ASP A 97 -4.71 8.56 13.57
C ASP A 97 -5.42 9.70 14.31
N GLU A 98 -4.71 10.76 14.67
CA GLU A 98 -5.31 11.96 15.24
C GLU A 98 -6.28 12.65 14.29
N LYS A 99 -5.95 12.73 12.99
CA LYS A 99 -6.86 13.26 11.98
C LYS A 99 -8.07 12.34 11.78
N LEU A 100 -7.85 11.02 11.72
CA LEU A 100 -8.94 10.05 11.57
C LEU A 100 -9.91 10.06 12.76
N LYS A 101 -9.43 10.22 14.00
CA LYS A 101 -10.31 10.34 15.19
C LYS A 101 -11.26 11.55 15.15
N LYS A 102 -10.92 12.59 14.38
CA LYS A 102 -11.78 13.77 14.18
C LYS A 102 -12.82 13.56 13.08
N LEU A 103 -12.56 12.62 12.15
CA LEU A 103 -13.42 12.33 10.99
C LEU A 103 -14.34 11.13 11.24
N LEU A 104 -13.86 10.16 12.01
CA LEU A 104 -14.57 8.93 12.36
C LEU A 104 -15.08 9.03 13.79
N ASN A 105 -16.24 8.44 14.08
CA ASN A 105 -16.65 8.26 15.47
C ASN A 105 -15.78 7.20 16.17
N GLU A 106 -15.89 7.12 17.49
CA GLU A 106 -15.04 6.24 18.31
C GLU A 106 -15.14 4.77 17.91
N ASN A 107 -16.36 4.27 17.63
CA ASN A 107 -16.58 2.89 17.21
C ASN A 107 -15.97 2.61 15.84
N GLN A 108 -16.13 3.51 14.87
CA GLN A 108 -15.53 3.40 13.54
C GLN A 108 -14.01 3.43 13.62
N PHE A 109 -13.45 4.34 14.43
CA PHE A 109 -12.00 4.41 14.63
C PHE A 109 -11.46 3.13 15.29
N LYS A 110 -12.18 2.56 16.26
CA LYS A 110 -11.83 1.28 16.86
C LYS A 110 -11.84 0.14 15.84
N ILE A 111 -12.89 0.01 15.03
CA ILE A 111 -12.96 -0.99 13.94
C ILE A 111 -11.81 -0.79 12.95
N PHE A 112 -11.48 0.46 12.62
CA PHE A 112 -10.36 0.77 11.76
C PHE A 112 -9.04 0.23 12.33
N LYS A 113 -8.74 0.49 13.61
CA LYS A 113 -7.49 0.06 14.26
C LYS A 113 -7.41 -1.46 14.45
N ASP A 114 -8.52 -2.08 14.82
CA ASP A 114 -8.53 -3.49 15.20
C ASP A 114 -8.63 -4.43 14.00
N GLN A 115 -9.29 -3.99 12.91
CA GLN A 115 -9.62 -4.87 11.79
C GLN A 115 -9.09 -4.35 10.45
N ILE A 116 -9.38 -3.10 10.11
CA ILE A 116 -9.13 -2.60 8.75
C ILE A 116 -7.63 -2.36 8.52
N GLU A 117 -6.96 -1.62 9.41
CA GLU A 117 -5.54 -1.32 9.31
C GLU A 117 -4.67 -2.60 9.30
N PRO A 118 -4.83 -3.56 10.23
CA PRO A 118 -4.09 -4.81 10.19
C PRO A 118 -4.28 -5.58 8.88
N ALA A 119 -5.52 -5.63 8.35
CA ALA A 119 -5.84 -6.30 7.10
C ALA A 119 -5.30 -5.58 5.84
N MET A 120 -4.78 -4.35 5.96
CA MET A 120 -4.14 -3.60 4.86
C MET A 120 -2.63 -3.79 4.81
N ARG A 121 -2.02 -4.35 5.87
CA ARG A 121 -0.57 -4.61 5.89
C ARG A 121 -0.24 -5.76 4.93
N PRO A 122 0.91 -5.71 4.23
CA PRO A 122 1.37 -6.84 3.44
C PRO A 122 1.47 -8.08 4.33
N GLN A 123 0.65 -9.09 4.01
CA GLN A 123 0.75 -10.41 4.63
C GLN A 123 2.10 -11.00 4.22
N ARG A 124 2.96 -11.32 5.20
CA ARG A 124 4.20 -12.05 4.89
C ARG A 124 3.79 -13.46 4.44
N PRO A 125 4.24 -13.95 3.28
CA PRO A 125 4.03 -15.35 2.93
C PRO A 125 4.57 -16.23 4.06
N PRO A 126 3.80 -17.22 4.56
CA PRO A 126 4.34 -18.17 5.50
C PRO A 126 5.47 -18.94 4.78
N GLY A 127 6.71 -18.78 5.24
CA GLY A 127 7.87 -19.53 4.73
C GLY A 127 8.86 -18.79 3.81
N GLY A 128 8.90 -17.46 3.81
CA GLY A 128 9.96 -16.74 3.07
C GLY A 128 11.38 -17.11 3.58
N PRO A 129 12.35 -17.44 2.70
CA PRO A 129 13.69 -17.89 3.07
C PRO A 129 14.48 -16.73 3.70
N GLY A 130 14.47 -16.67 5.02
CA GLY A 130 15.23 -15.68 5.79
C GLY A 130 15.29 -15.98 7.28
N GLY A 131 14.96 -17.21 7.68
CA GLY A 131 15.25 -17.73 8.99
C GLY A 131 16.55 -18.52 8.93
N ASN A 132 17.66 -17.87 9.28
CA ASN A 132 18.85 -18.51 9.82
C ASN A 132 19.31 -17.68 11.01
#